data_AF-A0A819FWI9-F1
#
_entry.id   AF-A0A819FWI9-F1
#
_cell.length_a   1.000
_cell.length_b   1.000
_cell.length_c   1.000
_cell.angle_alpha   90.00
_cell.angle_beta   90.00
_cell.angle_gamma   90.00
#
_symmetry.space_group_name_H-M   'P 1'
#
loop_
_entity.id
_entity.type
_entity.pdbx_description
1 polymer ?
#
loop_
_entity_poly.entity_id
_entity_poly.type
_entity_poly.pdbx_seq_one_letter_code
_entity_poly.pdbx_strand_id
1 'polypeptide(L)'
;MLVQYPLPEFVVIHKDESVLKDIESLENFRLNVYKVTLSQDRELYDVELHAEPNYPTLGKKFGVKSIAEKIRQMTDTDIEKLLSKGESESPLIIIDDVPIESEGVHFFFRVVKQTQFEAIAKQGCVVLLDYTADAALKDEGRIQEITSRIQKLRKEAFFYVNY
;
A
#
# COMPACT_ATOMS: atom_id res chain seq x y z
N MET A 1 -5.80 17.00 21.97
CA MET A 1 -4.43 16.55 21.70
C MET A 1 -4.52 15.27 20.90
N LEU A 2 -3.82 15.15 19.76
CA LEU A 2 -3.78 13.87 19.03
C LEU A 2 -2.91 12.90 19.84
N VAL A 3 -3.53 11.85 20.38
CA VAL A 3 -2.81 10.73 20.99
C VAL A 3 -2.18 9.94 19.86
N GLN A 4 -0.85 9.83 19.85
CA GLN A 4 -0.15 8.93 18.94
C GLN A 4 -0.14 7.54 19.56
N TYR A 5 -0.64 6.57 18.80
CA TYR A 5 -0.61 5.14 19.14
C TYR A 5 0.03 4.37 17.97
N PRO A 6 0.62 3.20 18.23
CA PRO A 6 1.16 2.36 17.17
C PRO A 6 0.05 1.88 16.22
N LEU A 7 0.37 1.76 14.93
CA LEU A 7 -0.53 1.13 13.97
C LEU A 7 -0.79 -0.32 14.40
N PRO A 8 -2.05 -0.79 14.47
CA PRO A 8 -2.36 -2.17 14.84
C PRO A 8 -1.60 -3.21 14.01
N GLU A 9 -1.67 -3.11 12.68
CA GLU A 9 -1.02 -4.07 11.79
C GLU A 9 -0.53 -3.40 10.51
N PHE A 10 0.65 -3.81 10.08
CA PHE A 10 1.29 -3.45 8.82
C PHE A 10 1.53 -4.72 8.02
N VAL A 11 0.76 -4.92 6.95
CA VAL A 11 0.89 -6.10 6.09
C VAL A 11 1.63 -5.73 4.82
N VAL A 12 2.61 -6.54 4.43
CA VAL A 12 3.29 -6.44 3.15
C VAL A 12 3.01 -7.68 2.34
N ILE A 13 2.53 -7.47 1.12
CA ILE A 13 2.22 -8.53 0.18
C ILE A 13 3.09 -8.37 -1.07
N HIS A 14 3.89 -9.39 -1.36
CA HIS A 14 4.76 -9.42 -2.52
C HIS A 14 4.93 -10.84 -3.04
N LYS A 15 5.00 -11.02 -4.37
CA LYS A 15 5.14 -12.35 -4.99
C LYS A 15 6.52 -12.99 -4.75
N ASP A 16 7.56 -12.16 -4.70
CA ASP A 16 8.95 -12.60 -4.51
C ASP A 16 9.29 -12.70 -3.02
N GLU A 17 9.66 -13.91 -2.59
CA GLU A 17 10.06 -14.21 -1.20
C GLU A 17 11.36 -13.50 -0.81
N SER A 18 12.27 -13.25 -1.76
CA SER A 18 13.53 -12.55 -1.47
C SER A 18 13.29 -11.11 -1.03
N VAL A 19 12.34 -10.43 -1.68
CA VAL A 19 11.89 -9.08 -1.31
C VAL A 19 11.26 -9.07 0.07
N LEU A 20 10.47 -10.09 0.43
CA LEU A 20 9.90 -10.20 1.76
C LEU A 20 10.98 -10.39 2.83
N LYS A 21 12.00 -11.21 2.58
CA LYS A 21 13.15 -11.38 3.49
C LYS A 21 13.96 -10.09 3.66
N ASP A 22 14.14 -9.33 2.59
CA ASP A 22 14.79 -8.03 2.66
C ASP A 22 13.98 -7.07 3.55
N ILE A 23 12.64 -7.08 3.43
CA ILE A 23 11.75 -6.27 4.27
C ILE A 23 11.73 -6.75 5.72
N GLU A 24 11.80 -8.06 5.97
CA GLU A 24 11.95 -8.62 7.31
C GLU A 24 13.22 -8.09 7.99
N SER A 25 14.32 -7.96 7.24
CA SER A 25 15.55 -7.35 7.77
C SER A 25 15.37 -5.88 8.19
N LEU A 26 14.37 -5.20 7.62
CA LEU A 26 14.00 -3.83 7.97
C LEU A 26 13.09 -3.73 9.21
N GLU A 27 12.61 -4.82 9.80
CA GLU A 27 11.85 -4.78 11.08
C GLU A 27 12.66 -4.12 12.21
N ASN A 28 13.98 -4.13 12.11
CA ASN A 28 14.86 -3.44 13.06
C ASN A 28 14.79 -1.90 12.95
N PHE A 29 14.23 -1.36 11.86
CA PHE A 29 13.87 0.04 11.80
C PHE A 29 12.65 0.27 12.68
N ARG A 30 12.70 1.34 13.50
CA ARG A 30 11.68 1.66 14.52
C ARG A 30 10.34 2.09 13.92
N LEU A 31 9.66 1.18 13.22
CA LEU A 31 8.29 1.34 12.78
C LEU A 31 7.40 1.35 14.02
N ASN A 32 6.50 2.34 14.10
CA ASN A 32 5.53 2.43 15.20
C ASN A 32 4.30 1.57 14.88
N VAL A 33 4.52 0.27 14.81
CA VAL A 33 3.50 -0.73 14.45
C VAL A 33 3.51 -1.85 15.49
N TYR A 34 2.35 -2.39 15.82
CA TYR A 34 2.22 -3.45 16.82
C TYR A 34 2.55 -4.82 16.20
N LYS A 35 2.16 -5.03 14.94
CA LYS A 35 2.39 -6.25 14.20
C LYS A 35 2.81 -5.95 12.77
N VAL A 36 3.86 -6.62 12.30
CA VAL A 36 4.22 -6.71 10.88
C VAL A 36 3.84 -8.10 10.39
N THR A 37 3.19 -8.17 9.23
CA THR A 37 2.83 -9.44 8.59
C THR A 37 3.33 -9.44 7.15
N LEU A 38 4.13 -10.43 6.79
CA LEU A 38 4.63 -10.62 5.43
C LEU A 38 3.84 -11.76 4.78
N SER A 39 3.33 -11.53 3.57
CA SER A 39 2.51 -12.51 2.85
C SER A 39 2.88 -12.53 1.36
N GLN A 40 2.72 -13.69 0.72
CA GLN A 40 2.70 -13.81 -0.74
C GLN A 40 1.28 -13.95 -1.27
N ASP A 41 0.31 -14.13 -0.38
CA ASP A 41 -1.09 -14.39 -0.68
C ASP A 41 -1.89 -13.07 -0.62
N ARG A 42 -2.33 -12.62 -1.81
CA ARG A 42 -3.22 -11.45 -1.97
C ARG A 42 -4.67 -11.79 -1.66
N GLU A 43 -5.09 -13.03 -1.93
CA GLU A 43 -6.48 -13.46 -1.78
C GLU A 43 -6.87 -13.49 -0.30
N LEU A 44 -5.94 -13.85 0.59
CA LEU A 44 -6.11 -13.81 2.04
C LEU A 44 -6.61 -12.44 2.55
N TYR A 45 -6.23 -11.37 1.87
CA TYR A 45 -6.57 -10.00 2.24
C TYR A 45 -7.63 -9.34 1.35
N ASP A 46 -8.29 -10.11 0.47
CA ASP A 46 -9.22 -9.62 -0.55
C ASP A 46 -8.63 -8.44 -1.37
N VAL A 47 -7.34 -8.56 -1.72
CA VAL A 47 -6.62 -7.58 -2.53
C VAL A 47 -6.75 -7.96 -4.00
N GLU A 48 -7.46 -7.13 -4.76
CA GLU A 48 -7.66 -7.29 -6.21
C GLU A 48 -6.84 -6.26 -7.00
N LEU A 49 -6.40 -6.65 -8.19
CA LEU A 49 -5.70 -5.78 -9.13
C LEU A 49 -6.72 -5.21 -10.13
N HIS A 50 -6.83 -3.89 -10.18
CA HIS A 50 -7.73 -3.19 -11.09
C HIS A 50 -6.98 -2.36 -12.11
N ALA A 51 -7.65 -2.08 -13.22
CA ALA A 51 -7.21 -1.17 -14.25
C ALA A 51 -8.27 -0.09 -14.49
N GLU A 52 -7.83 1.16 -14.55
CA GLU A 52 -8.67 2.31 -14.88
C GLU A 52 -8.18 3.03 -16.15
N PRO A 53 -9.09 3.47 -17.02
CA PRO A 53 -8.72 4.21 -18.22
C PRO A 53 -8.28 5.63 -17.89
N ASN A 54 -7.10 6.02 -18.37
CA ASN A 54 -6.62 7.40 -18.32
C ASN A 54 -7.12 8.17 -19.56
N TYR A 55 -8.32 8.74 -19.45
CA TYR A 55 -8.98 9.45 -20.56
C TYR A 55 -8.13 10.57 -21.21
N PRO A 56 -7.40 11.42 -20.45
CA PRO A 56 -6.48 12.39 -21.03
C PRO A 56 -5.49 11.79 -22.02
N THR A 57 -4.91 10.64 -21.71
CA THR A 57 -3.85 10.00 -22.51
C THR A 57 -4.42 9.11 -23.62
N LEU A 58 -5.56 8.45 -23.37
CA LEU A 58 -6.30 7.69 -24.39
C LEU A 58 -6.71 8.56 -25.60
N GLY A 59 -6.87 9.87 -25.38
CA GLY A 59 -7.20 10.83 -26.42
C GLY A 59 -8.63 10.68 -26.97
N LYS A 60 -8.89 11.29 -28.14
CA LYS A 60 -10.22 11.33 -28.78
C LYS A 60 -10.35 10.36 -29.97
N LYS A 61 -9.73 9.19 -29.89
CA LYS A 61 -9.81 8.19 -30.97
C LYS A 61 -11.20 7.51 -31.00
N PHE A 62 -11.63 7.05 -32.17
CA PHE A 62 -12.87 6.27 -32.31
C PHE A 62 -12.75 4.97 -31.49
N GLY A 63 -13.75 4.60 -30.69
CA GLY A 63 -13.71 3.39 -29.85
C GLY A 63 -13.15 3.55 -28.43
N VAL A 64 -12.81 4.77 -27.97
CA VAL A 64 -12.29 4.99 -26.59
C VAL A 64 -13.28 4.53 -25.51
N LYS A 65 -14.59 4.65 -25.73
CA LYS A 65 -15.59 4.19 -24.75
C LYS A 65 -15.57 2.67 -24.56
N SER A 66 -15.56 1.90 -25.65
CA SER A 66 -15.51 0.43 -25.58
C SER A 66 -14.20 -0.06 -24.98
N ILE A 67 -13.08 0.58 -25.34
CA ILE A 67 -11.76 0.29 -24.75
C ILE A 67 -11.77 0.60 -23.24
N ALA A 68 -12.33 1.74 -22.84
CA ALA A 68 -12.42 2.14 -21.44
C ALA A 68 -13.28 1.18 -20.60
N GLU A 69 -14.40 0.69 -21.15
CA GLU A 69 -15.21 -0.35 -20.50
C GLU A 69 -14.43 -1.66 -20.38
N LYS A 70 -13.69 -2.04 -21.42
CA LYS A 70 -12.88 -3.26 -21.41
C LYS A 70 -11.77 -3.20 -20.35
N ILE A 71 -11.07 -2.07 -20.26
CA ILE A 71 -10.05 -1.81 -19.22
C ILE A 71 -10.66 -2.05 -17.82
N ARG A 72 -11.85 -1.50 -17.56
CA ARG A 72 -12.52 -1.66 -16.25
C ARG A 72 -12.99 -3.08 -15.95
N GLN A 73 -13.19 -3.90 -16.98
CA GLN A 73 -13.66 -5.29 -16.85
C GLN A 73 -12.52 -6.30 -16.85
N MET A 74 -11.26 -5.86 -16.94
CA MET A 74 -10.10 -6.76 -16.89
C MET A 74 -10.03 -7.47 -15.55
N THR A 75 -9.73 -8.76 -15.60
CA THR A 75 -9.44 -9.56 -14.40
C THR A 75 -7.97 -9.40 -14.00
N ASP A 76 -7.63 -9.75 -12.74
CA ASP A 76 -6.25 -9.85 -12.28
C ASP A 76 -5.36 -10.62 -13.27
N THR A 77 -5.85 -11.75 -13.79
CA THR A 77 -5.10 -12.57 -14.74
C THR A 77 -4.87 -11.89 -16.09
N ASP A 78 -5.80 -11.05 -16.53
CA ASP A 78 -5.64 -10.29 -17.78
C ASP A 78 -4.60 -9.19 -17.59
N ILE A 79 -4.66 -8.49 -16.46
CA ILE A 79 -3.71 -7.42 -16.12
C ILE A 79 -2.31 -7.99 -15.95
N GLU A 80 -2.15 -9.11 -15.26
CA GLU A 80 -0.84 -9.77 -15.09
C GLU A 80 -0.22 -10.21 -16.40
N LYS A 81 -1.01 -10.82 -17.29
CA LYS A 81 -0.52 -11.17 -18.64
C LYS A 81 -0.08 -9.93 -19.40
N LEU A 82 -0.82 -8.84 -19.26
CA LEU A 82 -0.57 -7.59 -19.95
C LEU A 82 0.68 -6.89 -19.42
N LEU A 83 0.90 -6.89 -18.10
CA LEU A 83 2.13 -6.41 -17.46
C LEU A 83 3.34 -7.29 -17.82
N SER A 84 3.20 -8.62 -17.82
CA SER A 84 4.29 -9.55 -18.19
C SER A 84 4.73 -9.42 -19.65
N LYS A 85 3.82 -8.98 -20.54
CA LYS A 85 4.11 -8.72 -21.96
C LYS A 85 4.73 -7.34 -22.16
N GLY A 86 4.39 -6.37 -21.31
CA GLY A 86 4.88 -4.99 -21.35
C GLY A 86 6.27 -4.77 -20.73
N GLU A 87 6.76 -5.70 -19.89
CA GLU A 87 8.12 -5.62 -19.32
C GLU A 87 9.25 -5.77 -20.35
N SER A 88 8.93 -6.06 -21.62
CA SER A 88 9.88 -6.09 -22.74
C SER A 88 9.71 -4.87 -23.65
N GLU A 89 10.24 -3.72 -23.22
CA GLU A 89 10.65 -2.57 -24.05
C GLU A 89 9.61 -1.82 -24.93
N SER A 90 8.32 -2.16 -24.90
CA SER A 90 7.30 -1.45 -25.70
C SER A 90 6.47 -0.49 -24.84
N PRO A 91 6.37 0.81 -25.19
CA PRO A 91 5.46 1.76 -24.53
C PRO A 91 3.99 1.50 -24.87
N LEU A 92 3.71 0.46 -25.67
CA LEU A 92 2.38 0.13 -26.17
C LEU A 92 1.87 -1.17 -25.56
N ILE A 93 0.66 -1.10 -25.04
CA ILE A 93 -0.15 -2.19 -24.54
C ILE A 93 -1.20 -2.52 -25.60
N ILE A 94 -1.40 -3.81 -25.89
CA ILE A 94 -2.45 -4.25 -26.83
C ILE A 94 -3.69 -4.65 -26.04
N ILE A 95 -4.81 -3.96 -26.32
CA ILE A 95 -6.14 -4.30 -25.80
C ILE A 95 -7.08 -4.48 -26.99
N ASP A 96 -7.63 -5.68 -27.18
CA ASP A 96 -8.50 -6.05 -28.33
C ASP A 96 -7.90 -5.60 -29.68
N ASP A 97 -6.63 -5.96 -29.94
CA ASP A 97 -5.86 -5.60 -31.15
C ASP A 97 -5.63 -4.09 -31.35
N VAL A 98 -5.99 -3.25 -30.38
CA VAL A 98 -5.70 -1.81 -30.40
C VAL A 98 -4.45 -1.51 -29.57
N PRO A 99 -3.41 -0.91 -30.16
CA PRO A 99 -2.26 -0.44 -29.41
C PRO A 99 -2.60 0.85 -28.65
N ILE A 100 -2.36 0.85 -27.35
CA ILE A 100 -2.60 1.94 -26.42
C ILE A 100 -1.30 2.25 -25.71
N GLU A 101 -0.98 3.52 -25.53
CA GLU A 101 0.15 3.93 -24.69
C GLU A 101 -0.06 3.42 -23.26
N SER A 102 1.01 2.95 -22.63
CA SER A 102 0.96 2.39 -21.28
C SER A 102 0.36 3.35 -20.25
N GLU A 103 0.61 4.63 -20.44
CA GLU A 103 0.11 5.77 -19.66
C GLU A 103 -1.41 6.00 -19.85
N GLY A 104 -2.01 5.36 -20.86
CA GLY A 104 -3.44 5.30 -21.10
C GLY A 104 -4.20 4.39 -20.13
N VAL A 105 -3.49 3.58 -19.34
CA VAL A 105 -4.09 2.66 -18.36
C VAL A 105 -3.41 2.84 -17.00
N HIS A 106 -4.21 3.06 -15.96
CA HIS A 106 -3.74 3.12 -14.59
C HIS A 106 -4.02 1.80 -13.89
N PHE A 107 -2.97 1.06 -13.53
CA PHE A 107 -3.08 -0.17 -12.74
C PHE A 107 -2.90 0.15 -11.24
N PHE A 108 -3.77 -0.38 -10.41
CA PHE A 108 -3.72 -0.19 -8.95
C PHE A 108 -4.34 -1.38 -8.22
N PHE A 109 -3.91 -1.59 -6.98
CA PHE A 109 -4.49 -2.60 -6.11
C PHE A 109 -5.56 -1.98 -5.22
N ARG A 110 -6.60 -2.75 -4.90
CA ARG A 110 -7.68 -2.34 -4.01
C ARG A 110 -8.06 -3.47 -3.07
N VAL A 111 -8.30 -3.13 -1.81
CA VAL A 111 -8.95 -4.04 -0.86
C VAL A 111 -10.46 -3.92 -1.02
N VAL A 112 -11.12 -5.04 -1.30
CA VAL A 112 -12.55 -5.02 -1.64
C VAL A 112 -13.45 -5.17 -0.41
N LYS A 113 -13.14 -6.12 0.47
CA LYS A 113 -14.03 -6.49 1.59
C LYS A 113 -13.53 -6.06 2.96
N GLN A 114 -12.22 -5.95 3.15
CA GLN A 114 -11.63 -5.68 4.46
C GLN A 114 -11.48 -4.18 4.70
N THR A 115 -12.56 -3.54 5.15
CA THR A 115 -12.60 -2.08 5.30
C THR A 115 -11.60 -1.54 6.31
N GLN A 116 -11.12 -2.36 7.25
CA GLN A 116 -10.12 -1.93 8.25
C GLN A 116 -8.74 -1.62 7.64
N PHE A 117 -8.48 -2.08 6.42
CA PHE A 117 -7.21 -1.88 5.74
C PHE A 117 -7.29 -0.76 4.70
N GLU A 118 -6.27 0.10 4.69
CA GLU A 118 -5.96 0.97 3.58
C GLU A 118 -4.82 0.36 2.76
N ALA A 119 -5.02 0.19 1.45
CA ALA A 119 -4.03 -0.38 0.56
C ALA A 119 -3.22 0.69 -0.16
N ILE A 120 -1.91 0.54 -0.13
CA ILE A 120 -0.95 1.35 -0.88
C ILE A 120 -0.11 0.41 -1.73
N ALA A 121 -0.08 0.63 -3.03
CA ALA A 121 0.72 -0.19 -3.94
C ALA A 121 1.85 0.61 -4.57
N LYS A 122 3.04 0.01 -4.65
CA LYS A 122 4.19 0.58 -5.34
C LYS A 122 5.10 -0.52 -5.86
N GLN A 123 5.45 -0.46 -7.15
CA GLN A 123 6.43 -1.36 -7.78
C GLN A 123 6.14 -2.86 -7.55
N GLY A 124 4.87 -3.27 -7.63
CA GLY A 124 4.47 -4.67 -7.42
C GLY A 124 4.38 -5.13 -5.96
N CYS A 125 4.71 -4.24 -5.01
CA CYS A 125 4.50 -4.46 -3.58
C CYS A 125 3.19 -3.80 -3.15
N VAL A 126 2.36 -4.55 -2.43
CA VAL A 126 1.13 -4.04 -1.82
C VAL A 126 1.33 -3.98 -0.32
N VAL A 127 1.06 -2.82 0.25
CA VAL A 127 1.13 -2.55 1.68
C VAL A 127 -0.28 -2.31 2.17
N LEU A 128 -0.70 -3.00 3.23
CA LEU A 128 -1.97 -2.79 3.90
C LEU A 128 -1.73 -2.21 5.29
N LEU A 129 -2.41 -1.11 5.59
CA LEU A 129 -2.35 -0.42 6.87
C LEU A 129 -3.67 -0.62 7.61
N ASP A 130 -3.64 -1.31 8.75
CA ASP A 130 -4.82 -1.38 9.63
C ASP A 130 -4.94 -0.08 10.42
N TYR A 131 -6.02 0.67 10.23
CA TYR A 131 -6.26 1.93 10.95
C TYR A 131 -7.27 1.79 12.11
N THR A 132 -7.73 0.58 12.42
CA THR A 132 -8.72 0.31 13.46
C THR A 132 -8.10 0.19 14.85
N ALA A 133 -7.75 1.33 15.43
CA ALA A 133 -7.28 1.35 16.81
C ALA A 133 -8.40 1.10 17.82
N ASP A 134 -8.27 0.00 18.56
CA ASP A 134 -9.12 -0.34 19.68
C ASP A 134 -8.88 0.58 20.91
N ALA A 135 -9.64 0.35 21.98
CA ALA A 135 -9.52 1.14 23.20
C ALA A 135 -8.16 0.92 23.90
N ALA A 136 -7.63 -0.29 23.85
CA ALA A 136 -6.37 -0.66 24.51
C ALA A 136 -5.17 0.06 23.89
N LEU A 137 -5.08 0.10 22.56
CA LEU A 137 -4.05 0.82 21.80
C LEU A 137 -4.08 2.33 22.08
N LYS A 138 -5.28 2.90 22.21
CA LYS A 138 -5.44 4.32 22.55
C LYS A 138 -4.99 4.62 23.98
N ASP A 139 -5.30 3.73 24.92
CA ASP A 139 -4.87 3.88 26.31
C ASP A 139 -3.35 3.70 26.45
N GLU A 140 -2.76 2.78 25.69
CA GLU A 140 -1.30 2.66 25.61
C GLU A 140 -0.67 3.95 25.06
N GLY A 141 -1.21 4.51 23.97
CA GLY A 141 -0.73 5.79 23.42
C GLY A 141 -0.76 6.91 24.46
N ARG A 142 -1.80 6.96 25.31
CA ARG A 142 -1.88 7.91 26.44
C ARG A 142 -0.79 7.67 27.48
N ILE A 143 -0.54 6.40 27.84
CA ILE A 143 0.52 6.02 28.79
C ILE A 143 1.90 6.40 28.25
N GLN A 144 2.15 6.15 26.97
CA GLN A 144 3.41 6.52 26.32
C GLN A 144 3.60 8.04 26.28
N GLU A 145 2.54 8.81 26.04
CA GLU A 145 2.60 10.26 26.07
C GLU A 145 2.97 10.79 27.46
N ILE A 146 2.32 10.26 28.50
CA ILE A 146 2.63 10.60 29.91
C ILE A 146 4.10 10.27 30.22
N THR A 147 4.54 9.07 29.87
CA THR A 147 5.91 8.61 30.11
C THR A 147 6.93 9.49 29.39
N SER A 148 6.67 9.83 28.13
CA SER A 148 7.51 10.72 27.31
C SER A 148 7.61 12.11 27.92
N ARG A 149 6.50 12.66 28.45
CA ARG A 149 6.50 13.94 29.16
C ARG A 149 7.32 13.88 30.45
N ILE A 150 7.14 12.85 31.27
CA ILE A 150 7.93 12.66 32.50
C ILE A 150 9.42 12.57 32.18
N GLN A 151 9.80 11.81 31.14
CA GLN A 151 11.20 11.68 30.74
C GLN A 151 11.78 13.02 30.26
N LYS A 152 11.03 13.81 29.49
CA LYS A 152 11.44 15.17 29.09
C LYS A 152 11.67 16.07 30.30
N LEU A 153 10.71 16.11 31.22
CA LEU A 153 10.81 16.91 32.46
C LEU A 153 11.99 16.47 33.33
N ARG A 154 12.25 15.16 33.46
CA ARG A 154 13.43 14.66 34.18
C ARG A 154 14.71 15.15 33.53
N LYS A 155 14.84 15.03 32.21
CA LYS A 155 16.02 15.52 31.48
C LYS A 155 16.22 17.01 31.72
N GLU A 156 15.17 17.83 31.54
CA GLU A 156 15.20 19.27 31.82
C GLU A 156 15.65 19.57 33.25
N ALA A 157 15.06 18.93 34.27
CA ALA A 157 15.45 19.13 35.66
C ALA A 157 16.92 18.77 35.94
N PHE A 158 17.45 17.68 35.35
CA PHE A 158 18.88 17.34 35.46
C PHE A 158 19.80 18.34 34.73
N PHE A 159 19.31 19.00 33.67
CA PHE A 159 20.03 20.12 33.05
C PHE A 159 20.08 21.37 33.94
N TYR A 160 19.07 21.61 34.80
CA TYR A 160 19.05 22.76 35.71
C TYR A 160 19.88 22.59 37.01
N VAL A 161 20.29 21.37 37.37
CA VAL A 161 21.04 21.09 38.62
C VAL A 161 22.58 21.16 38.43
N ASN A 162 23.08 21.29 37.20
CA ASN A 162 24.51 21.31 36.87
C ASN A 162 25.06 22.71 36.50
N TYR A 163 24.50 23.79 37.08
CA TYR A 163 25.00 25.16 36.94
C TYR A 163 25.42 25.76 38.29
#